data_AF-A0A9W5Y1V7-F1
#
_entry.id   AF-A0A9W5Y1V7-F1
#
_cell.length_a   1.000
_cell.length_b   1.000
_cell.length_c   1.000
_cell.angle_alpha   90.00
_cell.angle_beta   90.00
_cell.angle_gamma   90.00
#
_symmetry.space_group_name_H-M   'P 1'
#
loop_
_entity.id
_entity.type
_entity.pdbx_description
1 polymer ?
#
loop_
_entity_poly.entity_id
_entity_poly.type
_entity_poly.pdbx_seq_one_letter_code
_entity_poly.pdbx_strand_id
1 'polypeptide(L)'
;MRKIFFILISILIAGSIIGFITIKNQSSSTVVSAIERSGSKVNQIVSAKDYYDGKVIVFTDGSINSKGFSLNHAYVKRTLFGWKCIDTTFGGHGGSSELSSGYYSLNDKIRLITGYVADNNISKVEIKVNDKIINPELISINGIRLWALYLDNNLSIKSINVIGKTENHNVIRDLNLSEFISI
;
A
#
# COMPACT_ATOMS: atom_id res chain seq x y z
N MET A 1 -48.14 17.36 -8.08
CA MET A 1 -47.11 17.05 -9.10
C MET A 1 -45.67 17.30 -8.62
N ARG A 2 -45.32 18.50 -8.14
CA ARG A 2 -43.96 18.85 -7.72
C ARG A 2 -43.30 17.92 -6.67
N LYS A 3 -44.07 17.43 -5.68
CA LYS A 3 -43.58 16.51 -4.63
C LYS A 3 -43.22 15.11 -5.16
N ILE A 4 -44.00 14.59 -6.10
CA ILE A 4 -43.77 13.26 -6.72
C ILE A 4 -42.49 13.29 -7.57
N PHE A 5 -42.24 14.40 -8.27
CA PHE A 5 -41.02 14.64 -9.04
C PHE A 5 -39.77 14.61 -8.15
N PHE A 6 -39.79 15.29 -6.99
CA PHE A 6 -38.65 15.25 -6.05
C PHE A 6 -38.43 13.86 -5.44
N ILE A 7 -39.50 13.11 -5.17
CA ILE A 7 -39.40 11.73 -4.68
C ILE A 7 -38.73 10.82 -5.73
N LEU A 8 -39.15 10.92 -7.00
CA LEU A 8 -38.57 10.13 -8.09
C LEU A 8 -37.09 10.45 -8.31
N ILE A 9 -36.70 11.72 -8.27
CA ILE A 9 -35.29 12.13 -8.35
C ILE A 9 -34.48 11.56 -7.19
N SER A 10 -35.03 11.60 -5.97
CA SER A 10 -34.33 11.09 -4.78
C SER A 10 -34.09 9.58 -4.87
N ILE A 11 -35.08 8.82 -5.37
CA ILE A 11 -34.95 7.38 -5.61
C ILE A 11 -33.90 7.09 -6.69
N LEU A 12 -33.88 7.88 -7.77
CA LEU A 12 -32.90 7.73 -8.86
C LEU A 12 -31.47 7.97 -8.37
N ILE A 13 -31.25 9.01 -7.57
CA ILE A 13 -29.95 9.34 -6.98
C ILE A 13 -29.52 8.26 -5.99
N ALA A 14 -30.41 7.83 -5.08
CA ALA A 14 -30.12 6.78 -4.11
C ALA A 14 -29.78 5.45 -4.80
N GLY A 15 -30.55 5.06 -5.83
CA GLY A 15 -30.30 3.86 -6.62
C GLY A 15 -28.96 3.90 -7.35
N SER A 16 -28.59 5.06 -7.91
CA SER A 16 -27.30 5.27 -8.57
C SER A 16 -26.12 5.15 -7.60
N ILE A 17 -26.25 5.70 -6.39
CA ILE A 17 -25.22 5.59 -5.34
C ILE A 17 -25.06 4.12 -4.89
N ILE A 18 -26.15 3.43 -4.64
CA ILE A 18 -26.15 2.01 -4.22
C ILE A 18 -25.53 1.13 -5.31
N GLY A 19 -25.90 1.35 -6.58
CA GLY A 19 -25.33 0.66 -7.74
C GLY A 19 -23.83 0.89 -7.89
N PHE A 20 -23.36 2.12 -7.70
CA PHE A 20 -21.94 2.46 -7.77
C PHE A 20 -21.12 1.78 -6.66
N ILE A 21 -21.63 1.75 -5.43
CA ILE A 21 -20.99 1.07 -4.29
C ILE A 21 -20.90 -0.45 -4.53
N THR A 22 -21.92 -1.05 -5.14
CA THR A 22 -21.91 -2.49 -5.43
C THR A 22 -20.92 -2.85 -6.52
N ILE A 23 -20.82 -2.06 -7.59
CA ILE A 23 -19.87 -2.29 -8.68
C ILE A 23 -18.42 -2.21 -8.17
N LYS A 24 -18.09 -1.22 -7.34
CA LYS A 24 -16.75 -1.07 -6.74
C LYS A 24 -16.31 -2.23 -5.84
N ASN A 25 -17.27 -3.04 -5.37
CA ASN A 25 -17.04 -4.14 -4.45
C ASN A 25 -17.09 -5.54 -5.09
N GLN A 26 -17.22 -5.64 -6.42
CA GLN A 26 -17.35 -6.93 -7.11
C GLN A 26 -16.02 -7.68 -7.21
N SER A 27 -16.08 -8.99 -6.95
CA SER A 27 -14.94 -9.89 -7.14
C SER A 27 -14.57 -10.01 -8.62
N SER A 28 -13.27 -10.15 -8.91
CA SER A 28 -12.72 -10.31 -10.26
C SER A 28 -11.90 -11.60 -10.40
N SER A 29 -11.71 -12.08 -11.63
CA SER A 29 -10.92 -13.29 -11.88
C SER A 29 -9.42 -13.12 -11.57
N THR A 30 -8.90 -11.89 -11.64
CA THR A 30 -7.49 -11.56 -11.40
C THR A 30 -7.32 -10.57 -10.25
N VAL A 31 -6.15 -10.60 -9.61
CA VAL A 31 -5.77 -9.65 -8.54
C VAL A 31 -5.74 -8.22 -9.07
N VAL A 32 -5.13 -8.00 -10.25
CA VAL A 32 -5.02 -6.68 -10.89
C VAL A 32 -6.41 -6.08 -11.09
N SER A 33 -7.31 -6.82 -11.74
CA SER A 33 -8.66 -6.31 -12.00
C SER A 33 -9.49 -6.15 -10.74
N ALA A 34 -9.19 -6.90 -9.67
CA ALA A 34 -9.83 -6.68 -8.37
C ALA A 34 -9.40 -5.35 -7.74
N ILE A 35 -8.11 -4.99 -7.86
CA ILE A 35 -7.57 -3.70 -7.41
C ILE A 35 -8.12 -2.57 -8.29
N GLU A 36 -8.14 -2.73 -9.61
CA GLU A 36 -8.63 -1.66 -10.50
C GLU A 36 -10.12 -1.32 -10.28
N ARG A 37 -10.93 -2.31 -9.88
CA ARG A 37 -12.33 -2.09 -9.51
C ARG A 37 -12.53 -1.27 -8.25
N SER A 38 -11.52 -1.16 -7.36
CA SER A 38 -11.59 -0.23 -6.22
C SER A 38 -11.46 1.23 -6.67
N GLY A 39 -10.97 1.46 -7.90
CA GLY A 39 -10.69 2.78 -8.47
C GLY A 39 -9.20 3.11 -8.58
N SER A 40 -8.31 2.20 -8.17
CA SER A 40 -6.86 2.33 -8.38
C SER A 40 -6.47 2.01 -9.83
N LYS A 41 -5.31 2.49 -10.27
CA LYS A 41 -4.69 2.08 -11.53
C LYS A 41 -3.46 1.24 -11.23
N VAL A 42 -3.36 0.05 -11.82
CA VAL A 42 -2.21 -0.84 -11.62
C VAL A 42 -1.39 -0.84 -12.90
N ASN A 43 -0.21 -0.22 -12.87
CA ASN A 43 0.75 -0.29 -13.96
C ASN A 43 1.66 -1.53 -13.82
N GLN A 44 2.22 -1.73 -12.63
CA GLN A 44 3.11 -2.87 -12.38
C GLN A 44 2.97 -3.36 -10.94
N ILE A 45 2.81 -4.67 -10.75
CA ILE A 45 2.94 -5.30 -9.44
C ILE A 45 4.43 -5.40 -9.10
N VAL A 46 4.79 -4.84 -7.96
CA VAL A 46 6.14 -4.87 -7.39
C VAL A 46 6.34 -6.08 -6.50
N SER A 47 5.35 -6.35 -5.64
CA SER A 47 5.41 -7.44 -4.68
C SER A 47 4.01 -7.97 -4.43
N ALA A 48 3.91 -9.28 -4.23
CA ALA A 48 2.68 -9.94 -3.85
C ALA A 48 3.02 -10.96 -2.77
N LYS A 49 2.61 -10.68 -1.53
CA LYS A 49 2.86 -11.58 -0.41
C LYS A 49 1.56 -12.14 0.13
N ASP A 50 1.51 -13.45 0.30
CA ASP A 50 0.38 -14.10 0.97
C ASP A 50 0.35 -13.67 2.45
N TYR A 51 -0.83 -13.25 2.91
CA TYR A 51 -1.02 -12.78 4.28
C TYR A 51 -2.44 -13.10 4.74
N TYR A 52 -2.55 -13.83 5.86
CA TYR A 52 -3.79 -14.44 6.34
C TYR A 52 -4.57 -15.17 5.22
N ASP A 53 -5.77 -14.68 4.87
CA ASP A 53 -6.68 -15.25 3.88
C ASP A 53 -6.65 -14.51 2.53
N GLY A 54 -5.63 -13.69 2.31
CA GLY A 54 -5.47 -12.85 1.14
C GLY A 54 -4.02 -12.65 0.73
N LYS A 55 -3.81 -11.59 -0.06
CA LYS A 55 -2.50 -11.12 -0.50
C LYS A 55 -2.40 -9.63 -0.25
N VAL A 56 -1.25 -9.18 0.23
CA VAL A 56 -0.88 -7.77 0.15
C VAL A 56 -0.09 -7.55 -1.12
N ILE A 57 -0.55 -6.60 -1.92
CA ILE A 57 0.00 -6.26 -3.23
C ILE A 57 0.61 -4.88 -3.12
N VAL A 58 1.87 -4.77 -3.49
CA VAL A 58 2.57 -3.50 -3.70
C VAL A 58 2.62 -3.27 -5.21
N PHE A 59 2.20 -2.11 -5.68
CA PHE A 59 2.14 -1.79 -7.11
C PHE A 59 2.40 -0.32 -7.39
N THR A 60 2.68 0.01 -8.65
CA THR A 60 2.77 1.41 -9.11
C THR A 60 1.56 1.78 -9.96
N ASP A 61 1.14 3.04 -9.93
CA ASP A 61 0.06 3.59 -10.79
C ASP A 61 0.56 4.29 -12.07
N GLY A 62 1.88 4.55 -12.13
CA GLY A 62 2.56 5.23 -13.23
C GLY A 62 3.85 4.53 -13.67
N SER A 63 4.44 5.06 -14.74
CA SER A 63 5.70 4.57 -15.30
C SER A 63 6.83 4.70 -14.29
N ILE A 64 7.55 3.61 -14.08
CA ILE A 64 8.75 3.57 -13.25
C ILE A 64 9.86 4.31 -14.02
N ASN A 65 10.21 5.53 -13.60
CA ASN A 65 11.34 6.28 -14.13
C ASN A 65 12.27 6.74 -13.00
N SER A 66 13.44 7.27 -13.37
CA SER A 66 14.49 7.71 -12.43
C SER A 66 14.13 8.96 -11.60
N LYS A 67 12.95 9.57 -11.79
CA LYS A 67 12.58 10.86 -11.18
C LYS A 67 11.50 10.77 -10.10
N GLY A 68 11.02 9.58 -9.80
CA GLY A 68 10.05 9.34 -8.72
C GLY A 68 8.92 8.44 -9.17
N PHE A 69 8.35 7.72 -8.20
CA PHE A 69 7.28 6.77 -8.41
C PHE A 69 6.33 6.84 -7.21
N SER A 70 5.05 6.60 -7.48
CA SER A 70 4.02 6.37 -6.47
C SER A 70 3.96 4.87 -6.20
N LEU A 71 4.25 4.46 -4.97
CA LEU A 71 4.02 3.10 -4.51
C LEU A 71 2.66 3.02 -3.85
N ASN A 72 1.77 2.24 -4.40
CA ASN A 72 0.46 1.97 -3.84
C ASN A 72 0.42 0.56 -3.27
N HIS A 73 -0.54 0.37 -2.37
CA HIS A 73 -0.70 -0.86 -1.62
C HIS A 73 -2.16 -1.30 -1.67
N ALA A 74 -2.39 -2.60 -1.78
CA ALA A 74 -3.73 -3.16 -1.71
C ALA A 74 -3.74 -4.45 -0.90
N TYR A 75 -4.79 -4.64 -0.10
CA TYR A 75 -5.14 -5.95 0.43
C TYR A 75 -6.23 -6.57 -0.43
N VAL A 76 -5.94 -7.73 -1.02
CA VAL A 76 -6.90 -8.51 -1.81
C VAL A 76 -7.18 -9.84 -1.13
N LYS A 77 -8.44 -10.25 -1.09
CA LYS A 77 -8.87 -11.50 -0.48
C LYS A 77 -9.50 -12.42 -1.51
N ARG A 78 -9.24 -13.73 -1.40
CA ARG A 78 -9.90 -14.73 -2.24
C ARG A 78 -11.32 -14.97 -1.71
N THR A 79 -12.30 -14.94 -2.61
CA THR A 79 -13.71 -15.24 -2.37
C THR A 79 -14.14 -16.41 -3.25
N LEU A 80 -15.36 -16.92 -3.05
CA LEU A 80 -15.96 -17.95 -3.91
C LEU A 80 -16.10 -17.49 -5.38
N PHE A 81 -16.10 -16.18 -5.63
CA PHE A 81 -16.30 -15.59 -6.96
C PHE A 81 -15.03 -14.96 -7.55
N GLY A 82 -13.86 -15.16 -6.93
CA GLY A 82 -12.57 -14.65 -7.42
C GLY A 82 -11.79 -13.87 -6.37
N TRP A 83 -11.14 -12.79 -6.77
CA TRP A 83 -10.41 -11.87 -5.91
C TRP A 83 -11.23 -10.62 -5.65
N LYS A 84 -11.27 -10.18 -4.39
CA LYS A 84 -11.87 -8.91 -4.01
C LYS A 84 -10.81 -8.01 -3.39
N CYS A 85 -10.72 -6.76 -3.84
CA CYS A 85 -9.95 -5.76 -3.14
C CYS A 85 -10.74 -5.30 -1.90
N ILE A 86 -10.11 -5.45 -0.74
CA ILE A 86 -10.69 -5.09 0.56
C ILE A 86 -10.28 -3.67 0.92
N ASP A 87 -9.03 -3.32 0.65
CA ASP A 87 -8.48 -2.02 0.99
C ASP A 87 -7.39 -1.63 -0.02
N THR A 88 -7.29 -0.33 -0.30
CA THR A 88 -6.23 0.28 -1.10
C THR A 88 -5.75 1.54 -0.42
N THR A 89 -4.43 1.67 -0.27
CA THR A 89 -3.80 2.86 0.27
C THR A 89 -2.81 3.41 -0.73
N PHE A 90 -2.91 4.72 -0.98
CA PHE A 90 -1.89 5.44 -1.73
C PHE A 90 -0.66 5.60 -0.85
N GLY A 91 0.46 5.05 -1.28
CA GLY A 91 1.72 5.25 -0.58
C GLY A 91 2.44 6.49 -1.09
N GLY A 92 3.51 6.83 -0.39
CA GLY A 92 4.26 8.06 -0.58
C GLY A 92 4.90 8.14 -1.97
N HIS A 93 5.15 9.37 -2.39
CA HIS A 93 5.92 9.65 -3.59
C HIS A 93 7.42 9.53 -3.30
N GLY A 94 8.15 8.84 -4.17
CA GLY A 94 9.59 8.83 -4.08
C GLY A 94 10.24 10.14 -4.50
N GLY A 95 10.74 10.89 -3.52
CA GLY A 95 11.63 12.03 -3.70
C GLY A 95 13.11 11.62 -3.77
N SER A 96 13.99 12.58 -4.03
CA SER A 96 15.44 12.41 -4.23
C SER A 96 16.25 11.88 -3.04
N SER A 97 15.62 11.37 -1.97
CA SER A 97 16.31 10.83 -0.79
C SER A 97 16.87 9.43 -1.05
N GLU A 98 18.10 9.18 -0.57
CA GLU A 98 18.83 7.90 -0.64
C GLU A 98 18.02 6.69 -0.13
N LEU A 99 17.21 6.92 0.91
CA LEU A 99 16.31 5.96 1.53
C LEU A 99 15.02 6.67 1.93
N SER A 100 13.88 6.07 1.60
CA SER A 100 12.56 6.52 2.06
C SER A 100 11.87 5.45 2.87
N SER A 101 10.80 5.87 3.55
CA SER A 101 9.96 4.99 4.34
C SER A 101 8.57 5.61 4.50
N GLY A 102 7.54 4.77 4.47
CA GLY A 102 6.17 5.12 4.79
C GLY A 102 5.52 4.02 5.61
N TYR A 103 4.59 4.41 6.48
CA TYR A 103 3.81 3.51 7.33
C TYR A 103 2.34 3.61 6.95
N TYR A 104 1.69 2.46 6.76
CA TYR A 104 0.31 2.36 6.29
C TYR A 104 -0.45 1.30 7.07
N SER A 105 -1.70 1.57 7.44
CA SER A 105 -2.62 0.54 7.89
C SER A 105 -3.43 0.06 6.70
N LEU A 106 -3.30 -1.22 6.37
CA LEU A 106 -4.16 -1.91 5.42
C LEU A 106 -5.14 -2.71 6.27
N ASN A 107 -6.40 -2.27 6.34
CA ASN A 107 -7.42 -2.80 7.25
C ASN A 107 -7.04 -2.82 8.76
N ASP A 108 -7.85 -3.53 9.54
CA ASP A 108 -7.78 -3.69 11.00
C ASP A 108 -6.75 -4.72 11.48
N LYS A 109 -6.00 -5.36 10.58
CA LYS A 109 -5.08 -6.47 10.89
C LYS A 109 -3.67 -6.30 10.35
N ILE A 110 -3.45 -5.46 9.35
CA ILE A 110 -2.18 -5.39 8.64
C ILE A 110 -1.61 -3.97 8.72
N ARG A 111 -0.41 -3.85 9.29
CA ARG A 111 0.42 -2.65 9.14
C ARG A 111 1.52 -2.93 8.15
N LEU A 112 1.72 -2.01 7.23
CA LEU A 112 2.75 -2.08 6.21
C LEU A 112 3.73 -0.94 6.41
N ILE A 113 5.01 -1.28 6.53
CA ILE A 113 6.12 -0.35 6.41
C ILE A 113 6.79 -0.64 5.08
N THR A 114 6.96 0.37 4.26
CA THR A 114 7.49 0.20 2.90
C THR A 114 8.30 1.41 2.51
N GLY A 115 9.23 1.24 1.58
CA GLY A 115 10.05 2.32 1.11
C GLY A 115 10.89 1.91 -0.08
N TYR A 116 11.72 2.85 -0.52
CA TYR A 116 12.68 2.62 -1.59
C TYR A 116 14.08 3.02 -1.20
N VAL A 117 15.02 2.48 -1.96
CA VAL A 117 16.45 2.68 -1.83
C VAL A 117 16.97 3.25 -3.16
N ALA A 118 17.15 4.56 -3.19
CA ALA A 118 17.71 5.25 -4.36
C ALA A 118 19.25 5.13 -4.43
N ASP A 119 19.93 5.04 -3.29
CA ASP A 119 21.39 4.94 -3.25
C ASP A 119 21.87 3.49 -3.42
N ASN A 120 22.51 3.20 -4.57
CA ASN A 120 23.04 1.89 -4.92
C ASN A 120 24.06 1.32 -3.92
N ASN A 121 24.67 2.16 -3.08
CA ASN A 121 25.60 1.71 -2.04
C ASN A 121 24.90 1.10 -0.82
N ILE A 122 23.59 1.32 -0.66
CA ILE A 122 22.82 0.67 0.40
C ILE A 122 22.59 -0.79 -0.01
N SER A 123 23.28 -1.71 0.66
CA SER A 123 23.21 -3.16 0.39
C SER A 123 22.12 -3.86 1.18
N LYS A 124 21.68 -3.27 2.29
CA LYS A 124 20.69 -3.84 3.22
C LYS A 124 19.85 -2.74 3.86
N VAL A 125 18.58 -3.05 4.10
CA VAL A 125 17.69 -2.26 4.96
C VAL A 125 17.42 -3.03 6.24
N GLU A 126 17.55 -2.36 7.38
CA GLU A 126 17.17 -2.87 8.69
C GLU A 126 16.07 -1.97 9.26
N ILE A 127 15.03 -2.59 9.81
CA ILE A 127 13.95 -1.88 10.48
C ILE A 127 14.02 -2.25 11.95
N LYS A 128 14.30 -1.25 12.79
CA LYS A 128 14.22 -1.39 14.24
C LYS A 128 12.80 -1.04 14.67
N VAL A 129 12.02 -2.04 15.09
CA VAL A 129 10.69 -1.87 15.66
C VAL A 129 10.79 -2.05 17.16
N ASN A 130 10.56 -0.97 17.93
CA ASN A 130 10.92 -0.89 19.34
C ASN A 130 12.42 -1.20 19.53
N ASP A 131 12.76 -2.43 19.93
CA ASP A 131 14.14 -2.92 20.08
C ASP A 131 14.46 -4.17 19.26
N LYS A 132 13.54 -4.60 18.40
CA LYS A 132 13.75 -5.76 17.51
C LYS A 132 14.16 -5.29 16.13
N ILE A 133 15.27 -5.84 15.65
CA ILE A 133 15.74 -5.62 14.28
C ILE A 133 15.07 -6.66 13.37
N ILE A 134 14.44 -6.16 12.30
CA ILE A 134 13.84 -6.97 11.25
C ILE A 134 14.45 -6.54 9.92
N ASN A 135 14.86 -7.53 9.12
CA ASN A 135 15.51 -7.29 7.84
C ASN A 135 14.51 -7.58 6.72
N PRO A 136 13.82 -6.57 6.16
CA PRO A 136 12.96 -6.78 5.00
C PRO A 136 13.77 -7.23 3.79
N GLU A 137 13.13 -7.97 2.90
CA GLU A 137 13.71 -8.30 1.60
C GLU A 137 13.77 -7.05 0.72
N LEU A 138 14.91 -6.89 0.03
CA LEU A 138 15.09 -5.86 -1.00
C LEU A 138 14.71 -6.44 -2.36
N ILE A 139 13.70 -5.85 -2.98
CA ILE A 139 13.16 -6.25 -4.27
C ILE A 139 13.68 -5.26 -5.32
N SER A 140 14.38 -5.77 -6.34
CA SER A 140 14.90 -4.95 -7.45
C SER A 140 14.04 -5.10 -8.70
N ILE A 141 13.46 -4.02 -9.19
CA ILE A 141 12.63 -4.00 -10.40
C ILE A 141 12.98 -2.80 -11.25
N ASN A 142 13.38 -3.02 -12.50
CA ASN A 142 13.73 -1.97 -13.46
C ASN A 142 14.74 -0.94 -12.91
N GLY A 143 15.71 -1.41 -12.14
CA GLY A 143 16.73 -0.57 -11.48
C GLY A 143 16.27 0.13 -10.20
N ILE A 144 15.02 -0.03 -9.79
CA ILE A 144 14.49 0.49 -8.53
C ILE A 144 14.55 -0.59 -7.45
N ARG A 145 15.06 -0.24 -6.28
CA ARG A 145 15.14 -1.14 -5.13
C ARG A 145 14.14 -0.73 -4.07
N LEU A 146 13.29 -1.67 -3.70
CA LEU A 146 12.14 -1.48 -2.83
C LEU A 146 12.23 -2.43 -1.65
N TRP A 147 11.68 -2.06 -0.52
CA TRP A 147 11.58 -2.94 0.64
C TRP A 147 10.19 -2.81 1.26
N ALA A 148 9.72 -3.90 1.85
CA ALA A 148 8.43 -3.94 2.53
C ALA A 148 8.52 -4.86 3.76
N LEU A 149 7.94 -4.41 4.86
CA LEU A 149 7.76 -5.16 6.10
C LEU A 149 6.30 -5.11 6.50
N TYR A 150 5.73 -6.29 6.69
CA TYR A 150 4.38 -6.49 7.19
C TYR A 150 4.44 -6.74 8.70
N LEU A 151 3.67 -5.98 9.44
CA LEU A 151 3.54 -6.09 10.89
C LEU A 151 2.09 -6.47 11.23
N ASP A 152 1.95 -7.39 12.18
CA ASP A 152 0.66 -7.71 12.78
C ASP A 152 0.17 -6.52 13.63
N ASN A 153 -1.12 -6.18 13.54
CA ASN A 153 -1.72 -5.07 14.30
C ASN A 153 -1.59 -5.23 15.82
N ASN A 154 -1.42 -6.46 16.31
CA ASN A 154 -1.25 -6.74 17.74
C ASN A 154 0.10 -6.30 18.31
N LEU A 155 1.06 -5.90 17.47
CA LEU A 155 2.31 -5.30 17.93
C LEU A 155 2.05 -3.87 18.42
N SER A 156 2.33 -3.62 19.70
CA SER A 156 2.45 -2.27 20.23
C SER A 156 3.75 -1.65 19.70
N ILE A 157 3.62 -0.73 18.75
CA ILE A 157 4.75 -0.05 18.12
C ILE A 157 4.92 1.32 18.81
N LYS A 158 6.07 1.53 19.44
CA LYS A 158 6.47 2.79 20.07
C LYS A 158 7.43 3.58 19.20
N SER A 159 8.29 2.89 18.45
CA SER A 159 9.26 3.50 17.54
C SER A 159 9.52 2.60 16.33
N ILE A 160 9.79 3.24 15.19
CA ILE A 160 10.29 2.59 13.99
C ILE A 160 11.47 3.41 13.46
N ASN A 161 12.63 2.78 13.32
CA ASN A 161 13.80 3.37 12.66
C ASN A 161 14.14 2.52 11.44
N VAL A 162 14.33 3.15 10.30
CA VAL A 162 14.77 2.51 9.05
C VAL A 162 16.23 2.85 8.83
N ILE A 163 17.06 1.83 8.65
CA ILE A 163 18.51 1.95 8.57
C ILE A 163 18.97 1.32 7.25
N GLY A 164 19.45 2.16 6.33
CA GLY A 164 20.19 1.72 5.15
C GLY A 164 21.65 1.48 5.51
N LYS A 165 22.15 0.26 5.27
CA LYS A 165 23.56 -0.11 5.48
C LYS A 165 24.36 0.12 4.21
N THR A 166 25.37 0.98 4.28
CA THR A 166 26.41 1.09 3.24
C THR A 166 27.73 0.51 3.77
N GLU A 167 28.74 0.40 2.92
CA GLU A 167 30.08 -0.05 3.34
C GLU A 167 30.74 0.93 4.33
N ASN A 168 30.44 2.23 4.23
CA ASN A 168 31.17 3.28 4.94
C ASN A 168 30.39 3.92 6.09
N HIS A 169 29.06 3.90 6.03
CA HIS A 169 28.19 4.52 7.03
C HIS A 169 26.76 3.97 6.99
N ASN A 170 25.95 4.34 7.97
CA ASN A 170 24.51 4.02 7.99
C ASN A 170 23.70 5.27 7.63
N VAL A 171 22.72 5.10 6.75
CA VAL A 171 21.69 6.12 6.47
C VAL A 171 20.49 5.81 7.35
N ILE A 172 20.15 6.71 8.28
CA ILE A 172 19.05 6.49 9.23
C ILE A 172 17.86 7.39 8.88
N ARG A 173 16.67 6.82 8.93
CA ARG A 173 15.38 7.50 8.77
C ARG A 173 14.45 7.08 9.91
N ASP A 174 14.08 8.05 10.72
CA ASP A 174 13.11 7.85 11.79
C ASP A 174 11.70 8.05 11.24
N LEU A 175 10.84 7.06 11.44
CA LEU A 175 9.43 7.18 11.09
C LEU A 175 8.68 7.78 12.27
N ASN A 176 8.23 9.01 12.12
CA ASN A 176 7.43 9.67 13.13
C ASN A 176 5.99 9.13 13.11
N LEU A 177 5.69 8.17 13.99
CA LEU A 177 4.39 7.51 14.05
C LEU A 177 3.19 8.46 14.25
N SER A 178 3.40 9.65 14.84
CA SER A 178 2.33 10.64 15.01
C SER A 178 1.83 11.23 13.68
N GLU A 179 2.63 11.20 12.63
CA GLU A 179 2.25 11.66 11.29
C GLU A 179 1.34 10.66 10.56
N PHE A 180 1.20 9.45 11.09
CA PHE A 180 0.48 8.36 10.43
C PHE A 180 -0.81 7.93 11.14
N ILE A 181 -1.16 8.56 12.27
CA ILE A 181 -2.39 8.28 13.04
C ILE A 181 -3.59 9.14 12.56
N SER A 182 -3.39 10.09 11.65
CA SER A 182 -4.48 10.96 11.19
C SER A 182 -5.07 10.54 9.83
N ILE A 183 -5.90 9.50 9.80
CA ILE A 183 -7.05 9.37 8.87
C ILE A 183 -8.17 8.60 9.58
#